data_AF-A0A388PW35-F1
#
_entry.id   AF-A0A388PW35-F1
#
_cell.length_a   1.000
_cell.length_b   1.000
_cell.length_c   1.000
_cell.angle_alpha   90.00
_cell.angle_beta   90.00
_cell.angle_gamma   90.00
#
_symmetry.space_group_name_H-M   'P 1'
#
loop_
_entity.id
_entity.type
_entity.pdbx_description
1 polymer ?
#
loop_
_entity_poly.entity_id
_entity_poly.type
_entity_poly.pdbx_seq_one_letter_code
_entity_poly.pdbx_strand_id
1 'polypeptide(L)'
;MPLNKRITTLRSKVDRDKSYPAQEGLQLVKETATAKFDESVDAVINLGIDAKKSDQLIRGALVLPNGTGKTIRVAVFAQGAAAEAAKAAGADIVGFDDLAEKIKGGMMDFDVVIATPDAMKVVGALGQVLGPRGLMPNPKVGTVTPDTAAAVKNAKGGQVQYRTDKGGIVHCTIGRASFSVDQLKGNLAALIDAINKANHHQQKVFL
;
A
#
# COMPACT_ATOMS: atom_id res chain seq x y z
N MET A 1 -8.94 17.08 26.18
CA MET A 1 -10.16 17.12 25.34
C MET A 1 -11.07 16.00 25.81
N PRO A 2 -12.33 16.26 26.20
CA PRO A 2 -13.24 15.21 26.66
C PRO A 2 -13.50 14.20 25.53
N LEU A 3 -13.34 12.91 25.84
CA LEU A 3 -13.56 11.82 24.88
C LEU A 3 -15.06 11.57 24.70
N ASN A 4 -15.50 11.40 23.45
CA ASN A 4 -16.88 10.99 23.15
C ASN A 4 -17.13 9.59 23.75
N LYS A 5 -18.35 9.36 24.26
CA LYS A 5 -18.82 8.08 24.85
C LYS A 5 -18.35 6.85 24.06
N ARG A 6 -18.47 6.87 22.72
CA ARG A 6 -18.03 5.75 21.87
C ARG A 6 -16.54 5.45 22.02
N ILE A 7 -15.68 6.46 22.04
CA ILE A 7 -14.22 6.29 22.15
C ILE A 7 -13.85 5.78 23.55
N THR A 8 -14.52 6.29 24.58
CA THR A 8 -14.32 5.83 25.97
C THR A 8 -14.64 4.34 26.11
N THR A 9 -15.77 3.88 25.55
CA THR A 9 -16.16 2.45 25.58
C THR A 9 -15.21 1.56 24.80
N LEU A 10 -14.69 2.01 23.66
CA LEU A 10 -13.72 1.22 22.89
C LEU A 10 -12.37 1.13 23.63
N ARG A 11 -11.91 2.24 24.22
CA ARG A 11 -10.66 2.27 24.99
C ARG A 11 -10.71 1.39 26.24
N SER A 12 -11.86 1.25 26.89
CA SER A 12 -11.97 0.37 28.06
C SER A 12 -11.87 -1.13 27.72
N LYS A 13 -11.99 -1.52 26.45
CA LYS A 13 -11.79 -2.91 26.00
C LYS A 13 -10.32 -3.27 25.79
N VAL A 14 -9.44 -2.29 25.69
CA VAL A 14 -8.03 -2.48 25.36
C VAL A 14 -7.15 -2.03 26.53
N ASP A 15 -6.38 -2.94 27.09
CA ASP A 15 -5.34 -2.61 28.07
C ASP A 15 -4.11 -2.10 27.32
N ARG A 16 -3.66 -0.89 27.66
CA ARG A 16 -2.52 -0.24 26.97
C ARG A 16 -1.17 -0.74 27.46
N ASP A 17 -1.12 -1.32 28.65
CA ASP A 17 0.11 -1.80 29.29
C ASP A 17 0.31 -3.30 29.04
N LYS A 18 -0.72 -4.00 28.54
CA LYS A 18 -0.64 -5.41 28.15
C LYS A 18 -0.11 -5.56 26.72
N SER A 19 0.88 -6.43 26.57
CA SER A 19 1.28 -6.95 25.25
C SER A 19 0.38 -8.13 24.87
N TYR A 20 -0.33 -7.99 23.75
CA TYR A 20 -1.24 -9.02 23.25
C TYR A 20 -0.53 -9.94 22.24
N PRO A 21 -0.73 -11.27 22.32
CA PRO A 21 -0.43 -12.16 21.20
C PRO A 21 -1.15 -11.69 19.94
N ALA A 22 -0.51 -11.80 18.78
CA ALA A 22 -1.05 -11.27 17.52
C ALA A 22 -2.49 -11.73 17.23
N GLN A 23 -2.83 -12.98 17.57
CA GLN A 23 -4.18 -13.52 17.41
C GLN A 23 -5.22 -12.84 18.30
N GLU A 24 -4.92 -12.64 19.59
CA GLU A 24 -5.80 -11.95 20.55
C GLU A 24 -5.96 -10.47 20.14
N GLY A 25 -4.86 -9.82 19.74
CA GLY A 25 -4.88 -8.44 19.26
C GLY A 25 -5.74 -8.25 18.01
N LEU A 26 -5.63 -9.16 17.02
CA LEU A 26 -6.46 -9.09 15.81
C LEU A 26 -7.94 -9.34 16.10
N GLN A 27 -8.26 -10.24 17.03
CA GLN A 27 -9.65 -10.44 17.46
C GLN A 27 -10.22 -9.16 18.11
N LEU A 28 -9.44 -8.52 18.98
CA LEU A 28 -9.82 -7.26 19.62
C LEU A 28 -10.02 -6.12 18.61
N VAL A 29 -9.17 -6.04 17.59
CA VAL A 29 -9.32 -5.07 16.49
C VAL A 29 -10.66 -5.29 15.76
N LYS A 30 -11.04 -6.54 15.50
CA LYS A 30 -12.33 -6.84 14.89
C LYS A 30 -13.52 -6.50 15.80
N GLU A 31 -13.43 -6.76 17.10
CA GLU A 31 -14.48 -6.44 18.07
C GLU A 31 -14.66 -4.94 18.33
N THR A 32 -13.63 -4.14 18.02
CA THR A 32 -13.64 -2.68 18.15
C THR A 32 -14.06 -1.99 16.86
N ALA A 33 -14.07 -2.71 15.72
CA ALA A 33 -14.64 -2.26 14.47
C ALA A 33 -16.18 -2.17 14.58
N THR A 34 -16.67 -0.95 14.80
CA THR A 34 -18.08 -0.64 15.15
C THR A 34 -18.72 0.34 14.17
N ALA A 35 -18.03 0.70 13.09
CA ALA A 35 -18.61 1.55 12.06
C ALA A 35 -19.66 0.79 11.23
N LYS A 36 -20.49 1.53 10.50
CA LYS A 36 -21.51 0.95 9.61
C LYS A 36 -20.94 0.40 8.29
N PHE A 37 -19.70 0.74 7.97
CA PHE A 37 -18.99 0.28 6.79
C PHE A 37 -17.86 -0.67 7.18
N ASP A 38 -17.35 -1.44 6.22
CA ASP A 38 -16.25 -2.37 6.46
C ASP A 38 -14.91 -1.62 6.68
N GLU A 39 -14.50 -1.52 7.94
CA GLU A 39 -13.32 -0.78 8.38
C GLU A 39 -12.03 -1.42 7.84
N SER A 40 -11.02 -0.60 7.55
CA SER A 40 -9.67 -1.11 7.26
C SER A 40 -8.98 -1.52 8.56
N VAL A 41 -8.21 -2.60 8.49
CA VAL A 41 -7.30 -3.00 9.56
C VAL A 41 -5.89 -2.62 9.15
N ASP A 42 -5.30 -1.69 9.89
CA ASP A 42 -3.95 -1.17 9.64
C ASP A 42 -2.95 -1.68 10.68
N ALA A 43 -1.76 -2.05 10.21
CA ALA A 43 -0.61 -2.35 11.04
C ALA A 43 0.29 -1.11 11.12
N VAL A 44 0.64 -0.71 12.34
CA VAL A 44 1.56 0.38 12.63
C VAL A 44 2.77 -0.21 13.33
N ILE A 45 3.93 -0.13 12.68
CA ILE A 45 5.16 -0.81 13.09
C ILE A 45 6.24 0.24 13.32
N ASN A 46 6.68 0.38 14.57
CA ASN A 46 7.84 1.21 14.91
C ASN A 46 9.12 0.40 14.70
N LEU A 47 10.00 0.88 13.82
CA LEU A 47 11.23 0.17 13.47
C LEU A 47 12.44 0.58 14.32
N GLY A 48 12.33 1.66 15.11
CA GLY A 48 13.45 2.17 15.92
C GLY A 48 14.62 2.73 15.09
N ILE A 49 14.39 3.11 13.84
CA ILE A 49 15.41 3.70 12.94
C ILE A 49 15.47 5.21 13.05
N ASP A 50 16.59 5.82 12.64
CA ASP A 50 16.69 7.26 12.44
C ASP A 50 16.24 7.66 11.03
N ALA A 51 14.98 8.07 10.91
CA ALA A 51 14.40 8.49 9.63
C ALA A 51 15.02 9.75 9.01
N LYS A 52 15.97 10.43 9.69
CA LYS A 52 16.78 11.51 9.09
C LYS A 52 17.92 10.96 8.22
N LYS A 53 18.34 9.72 8.46
CA LYS A 53 19.40 9.04 7.71
C LYS A 53 18.79 8.32 6.50
N SER A 54 19.09 8.83 5.31
CA SER A 54 18.49 8.33 4.06
C SER A 54 18.78 6.87 3.77
N ASP A 55 19.91 6.37 4.27
CA ASP A 55 20.38 4.98 4.18
C ASP A 55 19.61 4.02 5.11
N GLN A 56 18.89 4.54 6.10
CA GLN A 56 18.04 3.74 7.00
C GLN A 56 16.56 3.73 6.59
N LEU A 57 16.19 4.50 5.56
CA LEU A 57 14.80 4.57 5.10
C LEU A 57 14.38 3.26 4.45
N ILE A 58 13.38 2.61 5.05
CA ILE A 58 12.79 1.40 4.49
C ILE A 58 11.64 1.78 3.56
N ARG A 59 11.69 1.25 2.33
CA ARG A 59 10.60 1.34 1.36
C ARG A 59 10.53 0.05 0.56
N GLY A 60 9.32 -0.47 0.39
CA GLY A 60 9.10 -1.65 -0.42
C GLY A 60 7.62 -1.81 -0.78
N ALA A 61 7.34 -2.92 -1.45
CA ALA A 61 5.99 -3.36 -1.72
C ALA A 61 5.93 -4.89 -1.58
N LEU A 62 4.75 -5.40 -1.23
CA LEU A 62 4.47 -6.83 -1.26
C LEU A 62 3.03 -7.08 -1.70
N VAL A 63 2.76 -8.25 -2.27
CA VAL A 63 1.40 -8.72 -2.53
C VAL A 63 0.91 -9.46 -1.29
N LEU A 64 -0.16 -8.97 -0.67
CA LEU A 64 -0.72 -9.64 0.51
C LEU A 64 -1.35 -10.99 0.09
N PRO A 65 -1.05 -12.09 0.79
CA PRO A 65 -1.52 -13.43 0.39
C PRO A 65 -3.05 -13.55 0.39
N ASN A 66 -3.75 -12.78 1.22
CA ASN A 66 -5.21 -12.73 1.26
C ASN A 66 -5.80 -11.45 0.63
N GLY A 67 -4.98 -10.68 -0.08
CA GLY A 67 -5.34 -9.38 -0.64
C GLY A 67 -5.67 -8.32 0.42
N THR A 68 -6.23 -7.19 -0.04
CA THR A 68 -6.58 -6.03 0.80
C THR A 68 -8.09 -5.90 1.06
N GLY A 69 -8.91 -6.70 0.38
CA GLY A 69 -10.38 -6.56 0.43
C GLY A 69 -10.90 -5.29 -0.25
N LYS A 70 -10.10 -4.70 -1.14
CA LYS A 70 -10.50 -3.57 -2.00
C LYS A 70 -10.40 -3.98 -3.46
N THR A 71 -11.43 -3.68 -4.24
CA THR A 71 -11.33 -3.69 -5.71
C THR A 71 -10.55 -2.45 -6.13
N ILE A 72 -9.38 -2.65 -6.71
CA ILE A 72 -8.47 -1.58 -7.14
C ILE A 72 -8.65 -1.35 -8.63
N ARG A 73 -8.90 -0.10 -9.01
CA ARG A 73 -8.88 0.35 -10.41
C ARG A 73 -7.46 0.75 -10.80
N VAL A 74 -6.94 0.16 -11.87
CA VAL A 74 -5.56 0.31 -12.33
C VAL A 74 -5.53 1.07 -13.65
N ALA A 75 -4.83 2.21 -13.65
CA ALA A 75 -4.50 2.97 -14.85
C ALA A 75 -3.06 2.66 -15.28
N VAL A 76 -2.85 2.33 -16.55
CA VAL A 76 -1.53 1.99 -17.10
C VAL A 76 -1.12 2.95 -18.20
N PHE A 77 0.05 3.55 -18.02
CA PHE A 77 0.75 4.34 -19.03
C PHE A 77 1.73 3.45 -19.79
N ALA A 78 1.35 3.05 -21.00
CA ALA A 78 2.16 2.18 -21.85
C ALA A 78 1.75 2.33 -23.32
N GLN A 79 2.63 1.91 -24.23
CA GLN A 79 2.37 1.82 -25.67
C GLN A 79 2.72 0.44 -26.22
N GLY A 80 2.26 0.15 -27.43
CA GLY A 80 2.56 -1.08 -28.16
C GLY A 80 2.23 -2.35 -27.38
N ALA A 81 3.13 -3.34 -27.42
CA ALA A 81 2.95 -4.64 -26.77
C ALA A 81 2.72 -4.54 -25.25
N ALA A 82 3.33 -3.58 -24.58
CA ALA A 82 3.14 -3.37 -23.14
C ALA A 82 1.72 -2.88 -22.81
N ALA A 83 1.10 -2.09 -23.69
CA ALA A 83 -0.30 -1.68 -23.54
C ALA A 83 -1.26 -2.86 -23.72
N GLU A 84 -1.00 -3.72 -24.72
CA GLU A 84 -1.81 -4.93 -24.94
C GLU A 84 -1.70 -5.92 -23.78
N ALA A 85 -0.48 -6.15 -23.27
CA ALA A 85 -0.23 -6.99 -22.11
C ALA A 85 -0.96 -6.48 -20.86
N ALA A 86 -0.99 -5.16 -20.64
CA ALA A 86 -1.71 -4.55 -19.54
C ALA A 86 -3.23 -4.76 -19.65
N LYS A 87 -3.80 -4.56 -20.84
CA LYS A 87 -5.23 -4.80 -21.10
C LYS A 87 -5.59 -6.27 -20.86
N ALA A 88 -4.79 -7.20 -21.39
CA ALA A 88 -4.99 -8.64 -21.20
C ALA A 88 -4.88 -9.06 -19.73
N ALA A 89 -4.07 -8.37 -18.93
CA ALA A 89 -3.95 -8.59 -17.49
C ALA A 89 -5.10 -7.98 -16.67
N GLY A 90 -6.04 -7.28 -17.31
CA GLY A 90 -7.23 -6.72 -16.66
C GLY A 90 -7.09 -5.29 -16.17
N ALA A 91 -6.17 -4.50 -16.74
CA ALA A 91 -6.09 -3.07 -16.46
C ALA A 91 -7.40 -2.36 -16.85
N ASP A 92 -7.87 -1.44 -16.00
CA ASP A 92 -9.15 -0.75 -16.19
C ASP A 92 -9.02 0.35 -17.25
N ILE A 93 -7.88 1.05 -17.25
CA ILE A 93 -7.60 2.15 -18.18
C ILE A 93 -6.17 1.97 -18.69
N VAL A 94 -5.98 1.99 -20.01
CA VAL A 94 -4.65 1.94 -20.63
C VAL A 94 -4.55 3.02 -21.69
N GLY A 95 -3.50 3.84 -21.63
CA GLY A 95 -3.26 4.92 -22.59
C GLY A 95 -1.86 5.51 -22.46
N PHE A 96 -1.64 6.64 -23.10
CA PHE A 96 -0.37 7.36 -23.04
C PHE A 96 -0.61 8.87 -22.95
N ASP A 97 -0.41 9.64 -24.02
CA ASP A 97 -0.64 11.08 -24.03
C ASP A 97 -2.12 11.43 -23.82
N ASP A 98 -3.03 10.66 -24.43
CA ASP A 98 -4.49 10.83 -24.31
C ASP A 98 -4.97 10.64 -22.86
N LEU A 99 -4.41 9.67 -22.16
CA LEU A 99 -4.69 9.44 -20.74
C LEU A 99 -4.14 10.57 -19.88
N ALA A 100 -2.95 11.09 -20.22
CA ALA A 100 -2.39 12.23 -19.50
C ALA A 100 -3.26 13.48 -19.63
N GLU A 101 -3.80 13.75 -20.81
CA GLU A 101 -4.74 14.85 -21.04
C GLU A 101 -6.02 14.68 -20.21
N LYS A 102 -6.62 13.48 -20.19
CA LYS A 102 -7.80 13.18 -19.36
C LYS A 102 -7.54 13.42 -17.88
N ILE A 103 -6.38 12.99 -17.37
CA ILE A 103 -6.00 13.21 -15.97
C ILE A 103 -5.79 14.69 -15.67
N LYS A 104 -5.16 15.45 -16.58
CA LYS A 104 -5.07 16.92 -16.47
C LYS A 104 -6.45 17.58 -16.47
N GLY A 105 -7.38 17.03 -17.24
CA GLY A 105 -8.80 17.43 -17.28
C GLY A 105 -9.61 17.03 -16.05
N GLY A 106 -9.01 16.34 -15.08
CA GLY A 106 -9.64 15.99 -13.79
C GLY A 106 -10.10 14.54 -13.66
N MET A 107 -9.88 13.70 -14.67
CA MET A 107 -10.21 12.26 -14.60
C MET A 107 -9.34 11.55 -13.56
N MET A 108 -9.99 10.91 -12.58
CA MET A 108 -9.35 10.35 -11.38
C MET A 108 -9.97 9.01 -10.97
N ASP A 109 -10.51 8.29 -11.94
CA ASP A 109 -11.24 7.04 -11.74
C ASP A 109 -10.31 5.82 -11.62
N PHE A 110 -9.25 5.95 -10.82
CA PHE A 110 -8.24 4.91 -10.58
C PHE A 110 -7.59 5.07 -9.21
N ASP A 111 -7.13 3.96 -8.66
CA ASP A 111 -6.50 3.86 -7.34
C ASP A 111 -4.98 3.65 -7.45
N VAL A 112 -4.51 3.10 -8.56
CA VAL A 112 -3.09 2.82 -8.83
C VAL A 112 -2.74 3.22 -10.25
N VAL A 113 -1.58 3.86 -10.40
CA VAL A 113 -0.96 4.16 -11.70
C VAL A 113 0.27 3.27 -11.87
N ILE A 114 0.37 2.63 -13.03
CA ILE A 114 1.52 1.84 -13.48
C ILE A 114 2.04 2.49 -14.75
N ALA A 115 3.36 2.53 -14.93
CA ALA A 115 3.97 3.11 -16.13
C ALA A 115 5.11 2.24 -16.64
N THR A 116 5.32 2.23 -17.96
CA THR A 116 6.59 1.78 -18.53
C THR A 116 7.67 2.86 -18.35
N PRO A 117 8.98 2.50 -18.35
CA PRO A 117 10.05 3.49 -18.18
C PRO A 117 10.02 4.64 -19.19
N ASP A 118 9.67 4.35 -20.45
CA ASP A 118 9.51 5.33 -21.53
C ASP A 118 8.31 6.28 -21.29
N ALA A 119 7.25 5.79 -20.66
CA ALA A 119 6.08 6.59 -20.33
C ALA A 119 6.32 7.61 -19.21
N MET A 120 7.41 7.48 -18.45
CA MET A 120 7.71 8.38 -17.33
C MET A 120 7.91 9.83 -17.74
N LYS A 121 8.28 10.10 -19.00
CA LYS A 121 8.35 11.47 -19.53
C LYS A 121 6.98 12.14 -19.52
N VAL A 122 5.94 11.40 -19.90
CA VAL A 122 4.55 11.88 -19.92
C VAL A 122 4.00 11.96 -18.51
N VAL A 123 4.18 10.90 -17.71
CA VAL A 123 3.70 10.84 -16.32
C VAL A 123 4.36 11.87 -15.43
N GLY A 124 5.63 12.21 -15.68
CA GLY A 124 6.36 13.26 -14.95
C GLY A 124 5.67 14.62 -15.02
N ALA A 125 5.05 14.96 -16.16
CA ALA A 125 4.26 16.19 -16.31
C ALA A 125 2.98 16.21 -15.44
N LEU A 126 2.53 15.04 -14.97
CA LEU A 126 1.38 14.89 -14.07
C LEU A 126 1.79 14.94 -12.58
N GLY A 127 3.06 15.21 -12.26
CA GLY A 127 3.58 15.18 -10.88
C GLY A 127 2.81 16.08 -9.90
N GLN A 128 2.36 17.26 -10.35
CA GLN A 128 1.55 18.19 -9.54
C GLN A 128 0.15 17.62 -9.20
N VAL A 129 -0.34 16.69 -10.03
CA VAL A 129 -1.68 16.13 -9.94
C VAL A 129 -1.64 14.77 -9.20
N LEU A 130 -0.72 13.89 -9.58
CA LEU A 130 -0.59 12.54 -9.02
C LEU A 130 0.25 12.51 -7.73
N GLY A 131 1.23 13.40 -7.58
CA GLY A 131 2.17 13.43 -6.46
C GLY A 131 1.51 13.64 -5.09
N PRO A 132 0.72 14.73 -4.90
CA PRO A 132 0.03 14.99 -3.63
C PRO A 132 -0.95 13.88 -3.23
N ARG A 133 -1.45 13.12 -4.19
CA ARG A 133 -2.38 12.00 -3.99
C ARG A 133 -1.69 10.65 -3.75
N GLY A 134 -0.35 10.61 -3.83
CA GLY A 134 0.41 9.37 -3.68
C GLY A 134 0.24 8.38 -4.84
N LEU A 135 -0.30 8.83 -5.98
CA LEU A 135 -0.56 8.00 -7.15
C LEU A 135 0.61 7.96 -8.13
N MET A 136 1.69 8.70 -7.86
CA MET A 136 2.84 8.74 -8.75
C MET A 136 3.56 7.38 -8.78
N PRO A 137 3.74 6.76 -9.97
CA PRO A 137 4.41 5.47 -10.07
C PRO A 137 5.89 5.57 -9.69
N ASN A 138 6.44 4.49 -9.15
CA ASN A 138 7.79 4.45 -8.62
C ASN A 138 8.46 3.08 -8.89
N PRO A 139 9.69 3.05 -9.47
CA PRO A 139 10.40 1.81 -9.75
C PRO A 139 10.71 0.98 -8.50
N LYS A 140 10.92 1.62 -7.34
CA LYS A 140 11.25 0.93 -6.07
C LYS A 140 10.11 0.04 -5.55
N VAL A 141 8.90 0.24 -6.03
CA VAL A 141 7.71 -0.53 -5.63
C VAL A 141 7.11 -1.31 -6.81
N GLY A 142 7.82 -1.37 -7.94
CA GLY A 142 7.42 -2.16 -9.11
C GLY A 142 6.30 -1.54 -9.96
N THR A 143 5.91 -0.28 -9.72
CA THR A 143 4.90 0.41 -10.54
C THR A 143 5.50 1.20 -11.71
N VAL A 144 6.83 1.21 -11.84
CA VAL A 144 7.54 1.54 -13.09
C VAL A 144 8.28 0.31 -13.56
N THR A 145 7.80 -0.33 -14.63
CA THR A 145 8.35 -1.60 -15.11
C THR A 145 8.00 -1.86 -16.58
N PRO A 146 8.86 -2.53 -17.35
CA PRO A 146 8.51 -3.01 -18.69
C PRO A 146 7.45 -4.13 -18.65
N ASP A 147 7.38 -4.91 -17.57
CA ASP A 147 6.39 -5.99 -17.41
C ASP A 147 5.07 -5.45 -16.81
N THR A 148 4.27 -4.83 -17.67
CA THR A 148 2.98 -4.25 -17.29
C THR A 148 1.96 -5.30 -16.87
N ALA A 149 2.01 -6.51 -17.44
CA ALA A 149 1.07 -7.57 -17.10
C ALA A 149 1.26 -8.05 -15.66
N ALA A 150 2.52 -8.30 -15.24
CA ALA A 150 2.81 -8.68 -13.86
C ALA A 150 2.46 -7.55 -12.88
N ALA A 151 2.75 -6.29 -13.22
CA ALA A 151 2.42 -5.15 -12.37
C ALA A 151 0.91 -4.99 -12.16
N VAL A 152 0.11 -5.15 -13.21
CA VAL A 152 -1.36 -5.10 -13.13
C VAL A 152 -1.89 -6.24 -12.26
N LYS A 153 -1.39 -7.46 -12.45
CA LYS A 153 -1.77 -8.63 -11.62
C LYS A 153 -1.42 -8.41 -10.16
N ASN A 154 -0.24 -7.88 -9.86
CA ASN A 154 0.18 -7.57 -8.50
C ASN A 154 -0.73 -6.51 -7.86
N ALA A 155 -0.97 -5.40 -8.57
CA ALA A 155 -1.84 -4.34 -8.08
C ALA A 155 -3.25 -4.88 -7.75
N LYS A 156 -3.84 -5.66 -8.65
CA LYS A 156 -5.17 -6.27 -8.43
C LYS A 156 -5.17 -7.40 -7.41
N GLY A 157 -4.03 -8.06 -7.22
CA GLY A 157 -3.81 -9.10 -6.19
C GLY A 157 -3.68 -8.56 -4.76
N GLY A 158 -3.82 -7.24 -4.55
CA GLY A 158 -3.69 -6.62 -3.24
C GLY A 158 -2.25 -6.28 -2.88
N GLN A 159 -1.48 -5.80 -3.86
CA GLN A 159 -0.18 -5.21 -3.60
C GLN A 159 -0.32 -3.97 -2.68
N VAL A 160 0.44 -3.98 -1.61
CA VAL A 160 0.57 -2.85 -0.68
C VAL A 160 1.98 -2.30 -0.74
N GLN A 161 2.08 -0.98 -0.65
CA GLN A 161 3.35 -0.28 -0.57
C GLN A 161 3.55 0.17 0.87
N TYR A 162 4.75 -0.03 1.40
CA TYR A 162 5.12 0.42 2.73
C TYR A 162 6.36 1.31 2.65
N ARG A 163 6.37 2.36 3.47
CA ARG A 163 7.51 3.25 3.64
C ARG A 163 7.55 3.77 5.07
N THR A 164 8.74 4.11 5.54
CA THR A 164 8.92 4.79 6.81
C THR A 164 8.50 6.25 6.71
N ASP A 165 7.79 6.74 7.73
CA ASP A 165 7.55 8.16 7.92
C ASP A 165 8.74 8.86 8.61
N LYS A 166 8.58 10.15 8.92
CA LYS A 166 9.63 10.94 9.58
C LYS A 166 9.94 10.48 11.02
N GLY A 167 9.10 9.65 11.61
CA GLY A 167 9.29 9.04 12.93
C GLY A 167 9.87 7.63 12.87
N GLY A 168 10.21 7.11 11.69
CA GLY A 168 10.68 5.72 11.55
C GLY A 168 9.55 4.69 11.69
N ILE A 169 8.29 5.11 11.50
CA ILE A 169 7.11 4.25 11.62
C ILE A 169 6.63 3.85 10.24
N VAL A 170 6.32 2.57 10.07
CA VAL A 170 5.64 2.02 8.89
C VAL A 170 4.15 1.89 9.19
N HIS A 171 3.33 2.45 8.31
CA HIS A 171 1.87 2.30 8.33
C HIS A 171 1.47 1.51 7.10
N CYS A 172 0.74 0.40 7.28
CA CYS A 172 0.30 -0.44 6.17
C CYS A 172 -1.05 -1.08 6.47
N THR A 173 -2.00 -0.95 5.55
CA THR A 173 -3.26 -1.70 5.61
C THR A 173 -3.00 -3.18 5.33
N ILE A 174 -3.45 -4.05 6.23
CA ILE A 174 -3.30 -5.51 6.12
C ILE A 174 -4.62 -6.21 5.76
N GLY A 175 -5.73 -5.50 5.68
CA GLY A 175 -7.01 -6.05 5.23
C GLY A 175 -8.22 -5.26 5.71
N ARG A 176 -9.36 -5.94 5.78
CA ARG A 176 -10.64 -5.40 6.26
C ARG A 176 -11.08 -6.07 7.55
N ALA A 177 -11.96 -5.42 8.31
CA ALA A 177 -12.56 -6.01 9.50
C ALA A 177 -13.38 -7.27 9.19
N SER A 178 -13.93 -7.36 7.97
CA SER A 178 -14.62 -8.54 7.45
C SER A 178 -13.72 -9.77 7.26
N PHE A 179 -12.39 -9.63 7.17
CA PHE A 179 -11.47 -10.75 6.99
C PHE A 179 -11.41 -11.64 8.23
N SER A 180 -11.19 -12.94 8.06
CA SER A 180 -10.94 -13.83 9.20
C SER A 180 -9.66 -13.43 9.95
N VAL A 181 -9.55 -13.82 11.22
CA VAL A 181 -8.34 -13.56 12.01
C VAL A 181 -7.12 -14.22 11.38
N ASP A 182 -7.28 -15.42 10.79
CA ASP A 182 -6.19 -16.12 10.10
C ASP A 182 -5.75 -15.41 8.82
N GLN A 183 -6.68 -14.84 8.05
CA GLN A 183 -6.35 -14.03 6.87
C GLN A 183 -5.54 -12.79 7.26
N LEU A 184 -5.99 -12.05 8.29
CA LEU A 184 -5.27 -10.88 8.80
C LEU A 184 -3.90 -11.26 9.38
N LYS A 185 -3.82 -12.38 10.10
CA LYS A 185 -2.56 -12.90 10.66
C LYS A 185 -1.58 -13.29 9.55
N GLY A 186 -2.04 -13.95 8.49
CA GLY A 186 -1.21 -14.28 7.33
C GLY A 186 -0.69 -13.03 6.61
N ASN A 187 -1.55 -12.02 6.44
CA ASN A 187 -1.16 -10.74 5.84
C ASN A 187 -0.16 -9.98 6.73
N LEU A 188 -0.37 -9.96 8.04
CA LEU A 188 0.56 -9.35 9.01
C LEU A 188 1.93 -10.05 9.01
N ALA A 189 1.94 -11.38 9.01
CA ALA A 189 3.19 -12.16 8.96
C ALA A 189 3.98 -11.89 7.68
N ALA A 190 3.30 -11.83 6.52
CA ALA A 190 3.92 -11.50 5.25
C ALA A 190 4.53 -10.09 5.25
N LEU A 191 3.83 -9.11 5.85
CA LEU A 191 4.34 -7.75 6.00
C LEU A 191 5.59 -7.69 6.89
N ILE A 192 5.56 -8.38 8.04
CA ILE A 192 6.70 -8.42 8.98
C ILE A 192 7.92 -9.08 8.31
N ASP A 193 7.74 -10.19 7.61
CA ASP A 193 8.84 -10.87 6.89
C ASP A 193 9.45 -9.95 5.81
N ALA A 194 8.60 -9.26 5.05
CA ALA A 194 9.06 -8.31 4.02
C ALA A 194 9.86 -7.14 4.63
N ILE A 195 9.38 -6.56 5.73
CA ILE A 195 10.07 -5.48 6.46
C ILE A 195 11.40 -5.98 7.02
N ASN A 196 11.41 -7.17 7.64
CA ASN A 196 12.63 -7.74 8.18
C ASN A 196 13.67 -7.94 7.07
N LYS A 197 13.31 -8.52 5.93
CA LYS A 197 14.21 -8.66 4.79
C LYS A 197 14.78 -7.32 4.34
N ALA A 198 13.93 -6.30 4.21
CA ALA A 198 14.36 -4.97 3.81
C ALA A 198 15.31 -4.32 4.83
N ASN A 199 15.09 -4.54 6.13
CA ASN A 199 15.92 -4.00 7.21
C ASN A 199 17.32 -4.65 7.25
N HIS A 200 17.40 -5.98 7.10
CA HIS A 200 18.67 -6.71 7.04
C HIS A 200 19.52 -6.31 5.83
N HIS A 201 18.90 -5.95 4.70
CA HIS A 201 19.63 -5.44 3.54
C HIS A 201 20.31 -4.09 3.79
N GLN A 202 19.79 -3.26 4.70
CA GLN A 202 20.37 -1.95 5.01
C GLN A 202 21.49 -2.03 6.05
N GLN A 203 21.44 -2.98 6.99
CA GLN A 203 22.54 -3.20 7.94
C GLN A 203 23.81 -3.79 7.30
N LYS A 204 23.68 -4.51 6.16
CA LYS A 204 24.84 -5.12 5.46
C LYS A 204 25.72 -4.12 4.71
N VAL A 205 25.39 -2.83 4.65
CA VAL A 205 26.17 -1.80 3.95
C VAL A 205 27.31 -1.23 4.83
N PHE A 206 27.44 -1.69 6.08
CA PHE A 206 28.49 -1.25 7.03
C PHE A 206 29.36 -2.41 7.54
N LEU A 207 29.93 -3.21 6.64
CA LEU A 207 31.11 -4.05 6.90
C LEU A 207 32.11 -3.90 5.76
#